data_AF-A0A2T6BJ03-F1
#
_entry.id   AF-A0A2T6BJ03-F1
#
_cell.length_a   1.000
_cell.length_b   1.000
_cell.length_c   1.000
_cell.angle_alpha   90.00
_cell.angle_beta   90.00
_cell.angle_gamma   90.00
#
_symmetry.space_group_name_H-M   'P 1'
#
loop_
_entity.id
_entity.type
_entity.pdbx_description
1 polymer ?
#
loop_
_entity_poly.entity_id
_entity_poly.type
_entity_poly.pdbx_seq_one_letter_code
_entity_poly.pdbx_strand_id
1 'polypeptide(L)'
;MRAPVLKIFKAAVVAACLATPAYAVNCTFTTECFESEACAETSYEIAIEQDGEATKLVSVAETIPVSRGGSDSARVYVGVTDSAFHLLSRNADGNARYTTHMYQGPMVVSYLGTCEEPS
;
A
#
# COMPACT_ATOMS: atom_id res chain seq x y z
N MET A 1 23.70 54.33 -21.70
CA MET A 1 23.00 53.05 -21.99
C MET A 1 23.55 51.99 -21.07
N ARG A 2 22.69 51.30 -20.30
CA ARG A 2 23.04 50.35 -19.22
C ARG A 2 23.30 48.94 -19.81
N ALA A 3 24.36 48.28 -19.35
CA ALA A 3 24.64 46.86 -19.63
C ALA A 3 23.76 45.94 -18.76
N PRO A 4 23.36 44.74 -19.22
CA PRO A 4 22.61 43.80 -18.41
C PRO A 4 23.54 42.97 -17.51
N VAL A 5 23.18 42.87 -16.23
CA VAL A 5 23.81 41.96 -15.27
C VAL A 5 23.24 40.56 -15.49
N LEU A 6 24.07 39.63 -15.95
CA LEU A 6 23.75 38.22 -16.08
C LEU A 6 23.82 37.56 -14.69
N LYS A 7 22.66 37.34 -14.06
CA LYS A 7 22.55 36.61 -12.79
C LYS A 7 22.56 35.10 -13.06
N ILE A 8 23.71 34.47 -12.82
CA ILE A 8 23.88 33.02 -12.87
C ILE A 8 23.27 32.43 -11.58
N PHE A 9 22.07 31.87 -11.68
CA PHE A 9 21.48 31.07 -10.60
C PHE A 9 22.15 29.68 -10.59
N LYS A 10 22.91 29.40 -9.52
CA LYS A 10 23.45 28.06 -9.24
C LYS A 10 22.29 27.14 -8.82
N ALA A 11 21.92 26.20 -9.67
CA ALA A 11 21.02 25.11 -9.31
C ALA A 11 21.78 24.12 -8.42
N ALA A 12 21.39 24.02 -7.15
CA ALA A 12 21.85 22.95 -6.27
C ALA A 12 21.02 21.70 -6.57
N VAL A 13 21.67 20.66 -7.12
CA VAL A 13 21.08 19.34 -7.30
C VAL A 13 21.06 18.66 -5.93
N VAL A 14 19.89 18.63 -5.29
CA VAL A 14 19.65 17.79 -4.11
C VAL A 14 19.42 16.36 -4.62
N ALA A 15 20.44 15.51 -4.49
CA ALA A 15 20.28 14.08 -4.70
C ALA A 15 19.46 13.51 -3.53
N ALA A 16 18.16 13.34 -3.76
CA ALA A 16 17.29 12.61 -2.86
C ALA A 16 17.63 11.11 -2.97
N CYS A 17 18.33 10.57 -1.97
CA CYS A 17 18.42 9.12 -1.78
C CYS A 17 17.01 8.62 -1.43
N LEU A 18 16.28 8.11 -2.42
CA LEU A 18 15.10 7.29 -2.18
C LEU A 18 15.59 5.97 -1.60
N ALA A 19 15.49 5.82 -0.28
CA ALA A 19 15.66 4.52 0.36
C ALA A 19 14.48 3.66 -0.06
N THR A 20 14.64 2.83 -1.09
CA THR A 20 13.66 1.81 -1.44
C THR A 20 13.69 0.72 -0.37
N PRO A 21 12.55 0.38 0.26
CA PRO A 21 12.50 -0.72 1.22
C PRO A 21 12.99 -2.00 0.56
N ALA A 22 13.74 -2.81 1.32
CA ALA A 22 14.59 -3.87 0.79
C ALA A 22 13.82 -4.93 -0.03
N TYR A 23 12.54 -5.17 0.24
CA TYR A 23 11.64 -5.93 -0.65
C TYR A 23 10.20 -5.49 -0.36
N ALA A 24 9.54 -4.90 -1.35
CA ALA A 24 8.14 -4.51 -1.26
C ALA A 24 7.34 -5.15 -2.39
N VAL A 25 6.24 -5.82 -2.05
CA VAL A 25 5.22 -6.25 -3.03
C VAL A 25 4.15 -5.19 -3.08
N ASN A 26 3.91 -4.61 -4.25
CA ASN A 26 2.92 -3.55 -4.41
C ASN A 26 1.59 -4.14 -4.85
N CYS A 27 0.52 -3.78 -4.14
CA CYS A 27 -0.84 -4.15 -4.47
C CYS A 27 -1.62 -2.90 -4.90
N THR A 28 -2.16 -2.94 -6.11
CA THR A 28 -3.02 -1.90 -6.66
C THR A 28 -4.44 -2.43 -6.75
N PHE A 29 -5.39 -1.70 -6.17
CA PHE A 29 -6.80 -2.05 -6.18
C PHE A 29 -7.55 -1.16 -7.15
N THR A 30 -8.42 -1.78 -7.95
CA THR A 30 -9.23 -1.09 -8.97
C THR A 30 -10.70 -1.06 -8.62
N THR A 31 -11.12 -1.84 -7.62
CA THR A 31 -12.51 -1.86 -7.12
C THR A 31 -12.54 -1.67 -5.61
N GLU A 32 -13.37 -0.74 -5.14
CA GLU A 32 -13.72 -0.55 -3.72
C GLU A 32 -15.21 -0.84 -3.52
N CYS A 33 -15.55 -1.58 -2.47
CA CYS A 33 -16.92 -1.88 -2.07
C CYS A 33 -17.10 -1.45 -0.62
N PHE A 34 -17.90 -0.40 -0.40
CA PHE A 34 -18.26 0.08 0.93
C PHE A 34 -19.56 -0.60 1.38
N GLU A 35 -19.48 -1.42 2.43
CA GLU A 35 -20.65 -2.01 3.09
C GLU A 35 -21.63 -2.71 2.13
N SER A 36 -22.85 -2.17 2.01
CA SER A 36 -23.92 -2.67 1.15
C SER A 36 -24.10 -1.85 -0.12
N GLU A 37 -23.24 -0.87 -0.36
CA GLU A 37 -23.28 -0.02 -1.54
C GLU A 37 -22.74 -0.76 -2.77
N ALA A 38 -23.09 -0.25 -3.95
CA ALA A 38 -22.48 -0.74 -5.19
C ALA A 38 -20.99 -0.41 -5.19
N CYS A 39 -20.17 -1.37 -5.64
CA CYS A 39 -18.74 -1.15 -5.75
C CYS A 39 -18.43 -0.05 -6.78
N ALA A 40 -17.35 0.68 -6.53
CA ALA A 40 -16.87 1.77 -7.37
C ALA A 40 -15.42 1.53 -7.81
N GLU A 41 -14.99 2.28 -8.83
CA GLU A 41 -13.58 2.33 -9.22
C GLU A 41 -12.75 3.01 -8.13
N THR A 42 -11.52 2.52 -7.92
CA THR A 42 -10.56 3.12 -6.99
C THR A 42 -9.14 3.00 -7.55
N SER A 43 -8.21 3.71 -6.93
CA SER A 43 -6.76 3.59 -7.15
C SER A 43 -6.03 3.41 -5.83
N TYR A 44 -6.67 2.74 -4.87
CA TYR A 44 -6.09 2.49 -3.56
C TYR A 44 -4.90 1.53 -3.68
N GLU A 45 -3.86 1.78 -2.90
CA GLU A 45 -2.59 1.04 -2.96
C GLU A 45 -2.15 0.59 -1.57
N ILE A 46 -1.59 -0.62 -1.52
CA ILE A 46 -0.91 -1.17 -0.34
C ILE A 46 0.44 -1.72 -0.77
N ALA A 47 1.52 -1.27 -0.14
CA ALA A 47 2.81 -1.93 -0.18
C ALA A 47 2.94 -2.95 0.96
N ILE A 48 3.33 -4.17 0.64
CA ILE A 48 3.67 -5.20 1.63
C ILE A 48 5.18 -5.15 1.83
N GLU A 49 5.60 -4.52 2.92
CA GLU A 49 7.02 -4.38 3.27
C GLU A 49 7.46 -5.50 4.19
N GLN A 50 8.66 -6.03 3.93
CA GLN A 50 9.29 -7.07 4.75
C GLN A 50 10.66 -6.62 5.21
N ASP A 51 10.89 -6.71 6.53
CA ASP A 51 12.17 -6.44 7.18
C ASP A 51 12.50 -7.58 8.15
N GLY A 52 13.29 -8.54 7.66
CA GLY A 52 13.52 -9.81 8.36
C GLY A 52 12.22 -10.60 8.56
N GLU A 53 11.86 -10.85 9.82
CA GLU A 53 10.61 -11.52 10.18
C GLU A 53 9.41 -10.56 10.28
N ALA A 54 9.66 -9.25 10.38
CA ALA A 54 8.60 -8.25 10.46
C ALA A 54 7.97 -8.03 9.08
N THR A 55 6.64 -8.02 9.04
CA THR A 55 5.87 -7.66 7.85
C THR A 55 4.91 -6.52 8.18
N LYS A 56 4.80 -5.56 7.26
CA LYS A 56 3.87 -4.42 7.38
C LYS A 56 3.08 -4.26 6.09
N LEU A 57 1.84 -3.81 6.22
CA LEU A 57 1.06 -3.24 5.11
C LEU A 57 1.16 -1.73 5.22
N VAL A 58 1.64 -1.06 4.17
CA VAL A 58 1.85 0.38 4.13
C VAL A 58 0.94 0.97 3.08
N SER A 59 0.20 2.01 3.45
CA SER A 59 -0.71 2.72 2.56
C SER A 59 -0.68 4.22 2.89
N VAL A 60 -1.44 5.00 2.11
CA VAL A 60 -1.66 6.42 2.43
C VAL A 60 -2.47 6.64 3.70
N ALA A 61 -3.23 5.64 4.15
CA ALA A 61 -4.07 5.73 5.34
C ALA A 61 -3.30 5.37 6.61
N GLU A 62 -2.57 4.25 6.60
CA GLU A 62 -1.89 3.72 7.77
C GLU A 62 -0.75 2.75 7.39
N THR A 63 0.17 2.56 8.33
CA THR A 63 1.17 1.47 8.35
C THR A 63 0.77 0.45 9.41
N ILE A 64 0.45 -0.77 8.98
CA ILE A 64 -0.16 -1.81 9.81
C ILE A 64 0.84 -2.97 9.98
N PRO A 65 1.34 -3.26 11.19
CA PRO A 65 2.06 -4.50 11.47
C PRO A 65 1.14 -5.71 11.26
N VAL A 66 1.62 -6.74 10.56
CA VAL A 66 0.80 -7.92 10.23
C VAL A 66 1.50 -9.23 10.54
N SER A 67 0.71 -10.22 10.94
CA SER A 67 1.11 -11.63 10.91
C SER A 67 0.90 -12.19 9.49
N ARG A 68 1.86 -12.97 9.00
CA ARG A 68 1.81 -13.59 7.67
C ARG A 68 1.57 -15.09 7.79
N GLY A 69 0.70 -15.64 6.95
CA GLY A 69 0.43 -17.07 6.82
C GLY A 69 0.12 -17.49 5.39
N GLY A 70 -0.29 -18.75 5.23
CA GLY A 70 -0.73 -19.31 3.96
C GLY A 70 0.16 -20.44 3.43
N SER A 71 0.16 -20.62 2.11
CA SER A 71 0.83 -21.69 1.36
C SER A 71 1.45 -21.11 0.07
N ASP A 72 2.01 -21.96 -0.78
CA ASP A 72 2.60 -21.51 -2.05
C ASP A 72 1.55 -20.99 -3.05
N SER A 73 0.29 -21.44 -2.94
CA SER A 73 -0.80 -20.97 -3.79
C SER A 73 -1.50 -19.71 -3.27
N ALA A 74 -1.29 -19.35 -2.00
CA ALA A 74 -1.97 -18.22 -1.38
C ALA A 74 -1.20 -17.67 -0.17
N ARG A 75 -1.08 -16.34 -0.07
CA ARG A 75 -0.55 -15.65 1.11
C ARG A 75 -1.65 -14.83 1.78
N VAL A 76 -1.61 -14.80 3.12
CA VAL A 76 -2.57 -14.05 3.95
C VAL A 76 -1.81 -13.20 4.95
N TYR A 77 -2.31 -11.99 5.18
CA TYR A 77 -1.78 -11.01 6.11
C TYR A 77 -2.90 -10.53 7.01
N VAL A 78 -2.72 -10.64 8.32
CA VAL A 78 -3.70 -10.23 9.33
C VAL A 78 -3.09 -9.16 10.22
N GLY A 79 -3.75 -8.01 10.29
CA GLY A 79 -3.36 -6.87 11.13
C GLY A 79 -4.49 -6.44 12.03
N VAL A 80 -4.14 -5.94 13.22
CA VAL A 80 -5.09 -5.33 14.15
C VAL A 80 -4.49 -4.01 14.60
N THR A 81 -5.26 -2.94 14.48
CA THR A 81 -4.93 -1.60 14.97
C THR A 81 -5.97 -1.18 16.00
N ASP A 82 -5.82 -0.01 16.58
CA ASP A 82 -6.83 0.54 17.51
C ASP A 82 -8.14 0.91 16.78
N SER A 83 -8.11 1.02 15.45
CA SER A 83 -9.25 1.49 14.65
C SER A 83 -9.93 0.40 13.84
N ALA A 84 -9.23 -0.68 13.49
CA ALA A 84 -9.77 -1.72 12.63
C ALA A 84 -9.05 -3.08 12.73
N PHE A 85 -9.74 -4.11 12.22
CA PHE A 85 -9.16 -5.39 11.82
C PHE A 85 -8.90 -5.38 10.32
N HIS A 86 -7.71 -5.83 9.92
CA HIS A 86 -7.23 -5.79 8.54
C HIS A 86 -6.92 -7.20 8.04
N LEU A 87 -7.40 -7.53 6.84
CA LEU A 87 -7.12 -8.78 6.17
C LEU A 87 -6.75 -8.53 4.72
N LEU A 88 -5.54 -8.91 4.34
CA LEU A 88 -5.10 -8.97 2.94
C LEU A 88 -4.84 -10.42 2.57
N SER A 89 -5.33 -10.84 1.42
CA SER A 89 -5.00 -12.13 0.82
C SER A 89 -4.61 -11.94 -0.64
N ARG A 90 -3.69 -12.77 -1.12
CA ARG A 90 -3.34 -12.85 -2.53
C ARG A 90 -3.11 -14.30 -2.97
N ASN A 91 -3.51 -14.65 -4.19
CA ASN A 91 -3.19 -15.95 -4.79
C ASN A 91 -1.86 -15.91 -5.57
N ALA A 92 -1.44 -17.05 -6.12
CA ALA A 92 -0.21 -17.16 -6.90
C ALA A 92 -0.21 -16.35 -8.21
N ASP A 93 -1.39 -16.03 -8.76
CA ASP A 93 -1.54 -15.18 -9.96
C ASP A 93 -1.51 -13.68 -9.62
N GLY A 94 -1.32 -13.34 -8.34
CA GLY A 94 -1.33 -11.96 -7.86
C GLY A 94 -2.72 -11.38 -7.58
N ASN A 95 -3.82 -12.09 -7.86
CA ASN A 95 -5.16 -11.61 -7.51
C ASN A 95 -5.28 -11.41 -6.00
N ALA A 96 -5.72 -10.22 -5.59
CA ALA A 96 -5.71 -9.79 -4.21
C ALA A 96 -7.05 -9.26 -3.74
N ARG A 97 -7.34 -9.50 -2.46
CA ARG A 97 -8.46 -8.88 -1.74
C ARG A 97 -7.94 -8.34 -0.42
N TYR A 98 -8.23 -7.07 -0.17
CA TYR A 98 -8.00 -6.41 1.11
C TYR A 98 -9.34 -6.00 1.73
N THR A 99 -9.50 -6.21 3.03
CA THR A 99 -10.67 -5.76 3.77
C THR A 99 -10.25 -5.09 5.07
N THR A 100 -10.91 -3.98 5.40
CA THR A 100 -10.82 -3.33 6.70
C THR A 100 -12.18 -3.39 7.40
N HIS A 101 -12.19 -3.91 8.62
CA HIS A 101 -13.36 -3.99 9.48
C HIS A 101 -13.16 -2.98 10.60
N MET A 102 -13.76 -1.79 10.45
CA MET A 102 -13.56 -0.67 11.36
C MET A 102 -14.39 -0.85 12.62
N TYR A 103 -13.87 -0.42 13.78
CA TYR A 103 -14.57 -0.56 15.06
C TYR A 103 -15.55 0.59 15.36
N GLN A 104 -15.40 1.73 14.68
CA GLN A 104 -16.31 2.87 14.80
C GLN A 104 -17.59 2.63 14.00
N GLY A 105 -18.46 1.74 14.50
CA GLY A 105 -19.65 1.26 13.81
C GLY A 105 -19.40 -0.06 13.07
N PRO A 106 -20.44 -0.78 12.60
CA PRO A 106 -20.29 -2.06 11.93
C PRO A 106 -19.81 -1.91 10.48
N MET A 107 -18.72 -1.16 10.24
CA MET A 107 -18.27 -0.76 8.90
C MET A 107 -17.21 -1.68 8.30
N VAL A 108 -17.46 -2.14 7.08
CA VAL A 108 -16.47 -2.87 6.27
C VAL A 108 -16.23 -2.20 4.92
N VAL A 109 -14.95 -2.04 4.57
CA VAL A 109 -14.54 -1.69 3.20
C VAL A 109 -13.72 -2.83 2.62
N SER A 110 -14.08 -3.25 1.40
CA SER A 110 -13.40 -4.31 0.66
C SER A 110 -12.80 -3.77 -0.63
N TYR A 111 -11.60 -4.22 -0.95
CA TYR A 111 -10.85 -3.82 -2.14
C TYR A 111 -10.47 -5.05 -2.97
N LEU A 112 -10.65 -4.98 -4.28
CA LEU A 112 -10.27 -6.04 -5.24
C LEU A 112 -9.22 -5.50 -6.21
N GLY A 113 -8.19 -6.30 -6.46
CA GLY A 113 -7.04 -5.85 -7.24
C GLY A 113 -6.00 -6.92 -7.46
N THR A 114 -4.77 -6.49 -7.74
CA THR A 114 -3.63 -7.37 -7.99
C THR A 114 -2.39 -6.88 -7.25
N CYS A 115 -1.53 -7.82 -6.85
CA CYS A 115 -0.21 -7.55 -6.29
C CYS A 115 0.88 -8.02 -7.25
N GLU A 116 1.87 -7.16 -7.49
CA GLU A 116 3.03 -7.45 -8.33
C GLU A 116 4.26 -7.70 -7.46
N GLU A 117 4.96 -8.81 -7.70
CA GLU A 117 6.25 -9.05 -7.05
C GLU A 117 7.29 -8.05 -7.56
N PRO A 118 8.19 -7.56 -6.70
CA PRO A 118 9.26 -6.68 -7.14
C PRO A 118 10.15 -7.41 -8.16
N SER A 119 10.29 -6.81 -9.35
CA SER A 119 11.10 -7.32 -10.47
C SER A 119 12.60 -7.29 -10.19
#